data_AF-A0A7S1JIK3-F1
#
_entry.id   AF-A0A7S1JIK3-F1
#
_cell.length_a   1.000
_cell.length_b   1.000
_cell.length_c   1.000
_cell.angle_alpha   90.00
_cell.angle_beta   90.00
_cell.angle_gamma   90.00
#
_symmetry.space_group_name_H-M   'P 1'
#
loop_
_entity.id
_entity.type
_entity.pdbx_description
1 polymer ?
#
loop_
_entity_poly.entity_id
_entity_poly.type
_entity_poly.pdbx_seq_one_letter_code
_entity_poly.pdbx_strand_id
1 'polypeptide(L)'
;PDAKAAAAAYDLSASTKDAGTLGASVQRGKPRPNSKLTQRAKMDNFAEKLEKMLTPEGVQEFLSQAQEDSATASDIPSSPEKRRHPEDRSPTKEGKGKKVGVQGKAPEKDAKGKGFLDRLRAGGADRRSNFREVEDLINAQEKEKARLQRENDALREVALIAQQTSLINEARFQEEIRSLEHKLQQAVLSRLDDSEPMNALRLYNRKIQDEIANMKGVAERQAQVEKENLVKAFTRQIDLKAAELEDERRNGQNTTGEWILKNQGLQDQIDALLHETEARHNTNKALMEQNKVATVEYKAQADDHQFLGSQLDVAKRRNQALKDRIHELEASMNELQKPPGGSAQSASRRKADMEGGFLSSLKEAQSHQLSEVERQSKFEEALDRVKRLSEIERRNLKQVRAAHLHTLAMRTELEVLLRRSIERVQADLLDQRQLNAPNPAKAPTPAPEGEPPAPEAGGRPQSPSRQGPVALSSFTTADRRRVVELMLSQERVLQLLYTDDRGAFATQGGAPARALDGATAGMTAIATQWSKWKAMAGPDPAGDAPPGPD
;
A
#
# COMPACT_ATOMS: atom_id res chain seq x y z
N PRO A 1 45.79 -0.24 -31.81
CA PRO A 1 47.20 0.12 -31.53
C PRO A 1 47.37 1.64 -31.59
N ASP A 2 47.59 2.41 -30.53
CA ASP A 2 47.71 2.22 -29.09
C ASP A 2 47.55 3.62 -28.46
N ALA A 3 47.45 3.66 -27.12
CA ALA A 3 47.24 4.81 -26.20
C ALA A 3 45.76 4.94 -25.78
N LYS A 4 45.25 4.29 -24.71
CA LYS A 4 45.80 3.98 -23.37
C LYS A 4 46.28 5.22 -22.61
N ALA A 5 45.41 5.77 -21.75
CA ALA A 5 45.58 5.86 -20.29
C ALA A 5 44.80 7.06 -19.71
N ALA A 6 43.81 6.79 -18.86
CA ALA A 6 43.52 7.58 -17.64
C ALA A 6 42.29 6.98 -16.93
N ALA A 7 42.54 6.00 -16.07
CA ALA A 7 41.67 5.66 -14.96
C ALA A 7 42.51 5.84 -13.69
N ALA A 8 42.00 6.59 -12.71
CA ALA A 8 42.05 6.31 -11.27
C ALA A 8 41.90 7.58 -10.41
N ALA A 9 41.22 7.37 -9.27
CA ALA A 9 41.23 8.13 -8.02
C ALA A 9 40.36 9.41 -7.95
N TYR A 10 39.21 9.30 -7.26
CA TYR A 10 39.07 9.88 -5.93
C TYR A 10 37.88 9.23 -5.19
N ASP A 11 38.21 8.59 -4.08
CA ASP A 11 37.30 8.07 -3.05
C ASP A 11 37.77 8.70 -1.73
N LEU A 12 36.83 9.23 -0.93
CA LEU A 12 36.88 9.55 0.51
C LEU A 12 35.86 10.64 0.87
N SER A 13 34.76 10.26 1.51
CA SER A 13 34.55 10.56 2.95
C SER A 13 33.18 10.07 3.43
N ALA A 14 33.25 9.18 4.40
CA ALA A 14 32.16 8.76 5.28
C ALA A 14 31.86 9.82 6.35
N SER A 15 30.67 9.74 6.96
CA SER A 15 30.43 9.83 8.42
C SER A 15 29.10 10.53 8.74
N THR A 16 28.12 9.78 9.24
CA THR A 16 27.67 9.87 10.65
C THR A 16 26.47 8.92 10.86
N LYS A 17 26.69 7.91 11.70
CA LYS A 17 25.67 7.26 12.51
C LYS A 17 25.47 8.14 13.76
N ASP A 18 24.25 8.28 14.25
CA ASP A 18 23.95 7.88 15.64
C ASP A 18 22.47 7.98 16.02
N ALA A 19 22.16 7.17 17.03
CA ALA A 19 20.88 6.65 17.48
C ALA A 19 20.01 7.63 18.29
N GLY A 20 18.72 7.27 18.41
CA GLY A 20 17.78 7.90 19.33
C GLY A 20 16.56 7.01 19.61
N THR A 21 16.75 6.01 20.46
CA THR A 21 15.72 5.10 20.99
C THR A 21 15.29 5.55 22.40
N LEU A 22 14.01 5.91 22.60
CA LEU A 22 13.26 5.97 23.88
C LEU A 22 11.76 5.88 23.50
N GLY A 23 10.83 5.20 24.17
CA GLY A 23 10.74 4.49 25.44
C GLY A 23 9.25 4.43 25.86
N ALA A 24 8.74 3.22 26.09
CA ALA A 24 7.39 2.74 26.46
C ALA A 24 6.43 3.57 27.37
N SER A 25 5.10 3.34 27.26
CA SER A 25 4.27 2.55 28.23
C SER A 25 2.79 3.00 28.46
N VAL A 26 1.93 2.01 28.79
CA VAL A 26 0.56 2.00 29.41
C VAL A 26 -0.66 2.01 28.44
N GLN A 27 -1.22 0.88 28.00
CA GLN A 27 -2.14 -0.12 28.62
C GLN A 27 -3.66 0.20 28.63
N ARG A 28 -4.41 -0.46 27.71
CA ARG A 28 -5.60 -1.36 27.88
C ARG A 28 -6.83 -1.04 27.00
N GLY A 29 -7.24 -2.04 26.23
CA GLY A 29 -8.59 -2.20 25.64
C GLY A 29 -8.59 -3.03 24.36
N LYS A 30 -8.60 -4.36 24.45
CA LYS A 30 -8.51 -5.31 23.31
C LYS A 30 -9.75 -5.28 22.37
N PRO A 31 -9.57 -5.26 21.04
CA PRO A 31 -10.50 -5.91 20.12
C PRO A 31 -9.84 -7.07 19.33
N ARG A 32 -10.68 -7.99 18.86
CA ARG A 32 -10.31 -9.28 18.24
C ARG A 32 -9.63 -9.11 16.86
N PRO A 33 -8.71 -10.00 16.48
CA PRO A 33 -7.89 -9.84 15.27
C PRO A 33 -8.66 -10.19 13.99
N ASN A 34 -8.60 -9.28 13.03
CA ASN A 34 -9.05 -9.48 11.65
C ASN A 34 -8.07 -10.44 10.94
N SER A 35 -8.54 -11.65 10.63
CA SER A 35 -7.74 -12.76 10.06
C SER A 35 -7.04 -12.44 8.73
N LYS A 36 -7.58 -11.47 7.98
CA LYS A 36 -7.04 -11.06 6.67
C LYS A 36 -5.76 -10.22 6.80
N LEU A 37 -5.64 -9.41 7.85
CA LEU A 37 -4.44 -8.60 8.07
C LEU A 37 -3.28 -9.48 8.56
N THR A 38 -3.58 -10.49 9.38
CA THR A 38 -2.59 -11.49 9.81
C THR A 38 -2.15 -12.41 8.68
N GLN A 39 -3.00 -12.70 7.70
CA GLN A 39 -2.60 -13.50 6.53
C GLN A 39 -1.66 -12.71 5.61
N ARG A 40 -1.90 -11.40 5.41
CA ARG A 40 -1.00 -10.54 4.63
C ARG A 40 0.36 -10.35 5.29
N ALA A 41 0.39 -10.06 6.59
CA ALA A 41 1.65 -10.00 7.34
C ALA A 41 2.41 -11.34 7.35
N LYS A 42 1.70 -12.48 7.35
CA LYS A 42 2.33 -13.80 7.18
C LYS A 42 2.89 -14.02 5.78
N MET A 43 2.21 -13.53 4.74
CA MET A 43 2.70 -13.59 3.36
C MET A 43 3.91 -12.69 3.14
N ASP A 44 3.91 -11.49 3.70
CA ASP A 44 5.02 -10.54 3.58
C ASP A 44 6.26 -11.05 4.34
N ASN A 45 6.09 -11.57 5.56
CA ASN A 45 7.17 -12.24 6.30
C ASN A 45 7.69 -13.51 5.59
N PHE A 46 6.82 -14.22 4.86
CA PHE A 46 7.21 -15.40 4.09
C PHE A 46 7.99 -15.01 2.82
N ALA A 47 7.58 -13.93 2.15
CA ALA A 47 8.30 -13.36 1.01
C ALA A 47 9.70 -12.86 1.41
N GLU A 48 9.81 -12.12 2.53
CA GLU A 48 11.09 -11.65 3.05
C GLU A 48 12.01 -12.82 3.47
N LYS A 49 11.42 -13.90 4.02
CA LYS A 49 12.15 -15.12 4.36
C LYS A 49 12.64 -15.86 3.11
N LEU A 50 11.85 -15.91 2.04
CA LEU A 50 12.27 -16.48 0.77
C LEU A 50 13.39 -15.65 0.14
N GLU A 51 13.26 -14.32 0.13
CA GLU A 51 14.28 -13.42 -0.42
C GLU A 51 15.63 -13.57 0.31
N LYS A 52 15.61 -13.69 1.64
CA LYS A 52 16.81 -14.03 2.42
C LYS A 52 17.37 -15.40 2.05
N MET A 53 16.54 -16.43 1.90
CA MET A 53 16.98 -17.79 1.51
C MET A 53 17.51 -17.89 0.07
N LEU A 54 17.20 -16.94 -0.82
CA LEU A 54 17.78 -16.90 -2.18
C LEU A 54 19.17 -16.25 -2.23
N THR A 55 19.62 -15.60 -1.16
CA THR A 55 21.00 -15.08 -1.08
C THR A 55 21.98 -16.19 -0.64
N PRO A 56 23.24 -16.18 -1.11
CA PRO A 56 24.23 -17.18 -0.71
C PRO A 56 24.48 -17.20 0.81
N GLU A 57 24.36 -16.05 1.48
CA GLU A 57 24.43 -15.95 2.95
C GLU A 57 23.24 -16.62 3.63
N GLY A 58 22.02 -16.42 3.14
CA GLY A 58 20.83 -17.07 3.71
C GLY A 58 20.76 -18.58 3.45
N VAL A 59 21.34 -19.08 2.35
CA VAL A 59 21.52 -20.53 2.14
C VAL A 59 22.50 -21.10 3.17
N GLN A 60 23.57 -20.37 3.48
CA GLN A 60 24.58 -20.80 4.46
C GLN A 60 24.05 -20.75 5.90
N GLU A 61 23.24 -19.74 6.22
CA GLU A 61 22.55 -19.60 7.51
C GLU A 61 21.48 -20.70 7.68
N PHE A 62 20.71 -21.00 6.63
CA PHE A 62 19.73 -22.10 6.65
C PHE A 62 20.37 -23.48 6.81
N LEU A 63 21.52 -23.73 6.15
CA LEU A 63 22.29 -24.96 6.33
C LEU A 63 22.89 -25.07 7.75
N SER A 64 23.33 -23.96 8.33
CA SER A 64 23.86 -23.92 9.70
C SER A 64 22.75 -24.19 10.72
N GLN A 65 21.57 -23.57 10.53
CA GLN A 65 20.39 -23.80 11.36
C GLN A 65 19.89 -25.26 11.26
N ALA A 66 19.91 -25.86 10.06
CA ALA A 66 19.55 -27.26 9.88
C ALA A 66 20.54 -28.23 10.56
N GLN A 67 21.82 -27.86 10.64
CA GLN A 67 22.84 -28.61 11.39
C GLN A 67 22.66 -28.47 12.91
N GLU A 68 22.27 -27.29 13.41
CA GLU A 68 21.93 -27.08 14.82
C GLU A 68 20.62 -27.79 15.23
N ASP A 69 19.60 -27.78 14.38
CA ASP A 69 18.34 -28.49 14.59
C ASP A 69 18.53 -30.03 14.54
N SER A 70 19.48 -30.50 13.72
CA SER A 70 19.95 -31.89 13.71
C SER A 70 20.69 -32.26 15.01
N ALA A 71 21.50 -31.35 15.56
CA ALA A 71 22.24 -31.59 16.81
C ALA A 71 21.32 -31.55 18.05
N THR A 72 20.22 -30.80 18.01
CA THR A 72 19.23 -30.76 19.09
C THR A 72 18.21 -31.90 19.03
N ALA A 73 18.05 -32.56 17.87
CA ALA A 73 17.22 -33.77 17.73
C ALA A 73 17.86 -35.04 18.33
N SER A 74 19.16 -35.03 18.69
CA SER A 74 19.80 -36.14 19.41
C SER A 74 19.64 -36.08 20.95
N ASP A 75 19.10 -35.00 21.49
CA ASP A 75 18.74 -34.89 22.91
C ASP A 75 17.23 -35.07 23.08
N ILE A 76 16.77 -36.31 22.90
CA ILE A 76 15.46 -36.74 23.40
C ILE A 76 15.64 -37.13 24.87
N PRO A 77 15.14 -36.34 25.84
CA PRO A 77 15.01 -36.82 27.21
C PRO A 77 13.92 -37.89 27.22
N SER A 78 14.32 -39.12 27.52
CA SER A 78 13.41 -40.21 27.87
C SER A 78 12.52 -39.75 29.02
N SER A 79 11.26 -39.47 28.71
CA SER A 79 10.28 -38.98 29.68
C SER A 79 9.82 -40.12 30.61
N PRO A 80 9.47 -39.81 31.87
CA PRO A 80 9.43 -40.77 32.96
C PRO A 80 8.05 -41.42 33.07
N GLU A 81 8.01 -42.73 32.90
CA GLU A 81 6.83 -43.55 33.14
C GLU A 81 6.64 -43.72 34.66
N LYS A 82 5.69 -42.98 35.23
CA LYS A 82 5.38 -42.98 36.67
C LYS A 82 4.00 -43.63 36.91
N ARG A 83 4.04 -44.72 37.70
CA ARG A 83 3.01 -45.26 38.62
C ARG A 83 1.98 -46.22 37.99
N ARG A 84 1.73 -47.43 38.51
CA ARG A 84 1.77 -47.92 39.91
C ARG A 84 2.20 -49.38 40.06
N HIS A 85 3.09 -49.58 41.04
CA HIS A 85 3.33 -50.80 41.82
C HIS A 85 2.08 -51.20 42.63
N PRO A 86 1.99 -52.48 43.05
CA PRO A 86 2.43 -52.81 44.41
C PRO A 86 3.38 -54.03 44.47
N GLU A 87 4.30 -53.98 45.45
CA GLU A 87 4.66 -55.03 46.42
C GLU A 87 4.79 -56.50 45.95
N ASP A 88 5.74 -57.33 46.37
CA ASP A 88 6.91 -57.23 47.25
C ASP A 88 7.62 -58.62 47.23
N ARG A 89 8.89 -58.66 47.67
CA ARG A 89 9.68 -59.85 48.13
C ARG A 89 10.56 -60.65 47.15
N SER A 90 11.76 -60.10 46.98
CA SER A 90 13.14 -60.68 47.05
C SER A 90 13.37 -62.17 47.36
N PRO A 91 14.58 -62.68 46.99
CA PRO A 91 15.55 -63.00 48.05
C PRO A 91 16.96 -62.47 47.81
N THR A 92 17.55 -61.91 48.86
CA THR A 92 18.92 -61.42 48.99
C THR A 92 19.93 -62.54 49.22
N LYS A 93 21.11 -62.37 48.63
CA LYS A 93 22.37 -63.00 49.06
C LYS A 93 22.92 -62.31 50.33
N GLU A 94 23.81 -63.05 50.99
CA GLU A 94 24.82 -62.65 51.99
C GLU A 94 24.44 -62.59 53.47
N GLY A 95 25.22 -63.34 54.26
CA GLY A 95 25.95 -62.70 55.37
C GLY A 95 25.64 -63.17 56.79
N LYS A 96 26.55 -64.01 57.32
CA LYS A 96 27.13 -63.92 58.68
C LYS A 96 26.19 -63.70 59.89
N GLY A 97 26.16 -64.71 60.77
CA GLY A 97 26.66 -64.53 62.15
C GLY A 97 25.76 -64.92 63.33
N LYS A 98 26.44 -65.42 64.39
CA LYS A 98 26.07 -65.51 65.82
C LYS A 98 25.22 -66.73 66.25
N LYS A 99 25.83 -67.78 66.82
CA LYS A 99 26.25 -67.99 68.24
C LYS A 99 25.10 -67.97 69.27
N VAL A 100 24.64 -69.17 69.64
CA VAL A 100 24.36 -69.69 71.01
C VAL A 100 24.44 -71.23 70.86
N GLY A 101 25.15 -72.07 71.59
CA GLY A 101 25.80 -71.92 72.89
C GLY A 101 25.16 -72.85 73.94
N VAL A 102 25.29 -74.18 73.84
CA VAL A 102 25.04 -75.15 74.94
C VAL A 102 25.94 -76.37 74.69
N GLN A 103 27.14 -76.40 75.29
CA GLN A 103 27.51 -77.11 76.53
C GLN A 103 27.53 -78.65 76.43
N GLY A 104 28.70 -79.23 76.74
CA GLY A 104 28.89 -80.68 76.95
C GLY A 104 30.28 -81.16 76.49
N LYS A 105 31.36 -80.59 77.03
CA LYS A 105 32.31 -81.29 77.92
C LYS A 105 33.10 -82.45 77.28
N ALA A 106 34.37 -82.17 77.00
CA ALA A 106 35.48 -83.13 77.04
C ALA A 106 35.60 -83.80 78.43
N PRO A 107 36.31 -84.93 78.55
CA PRO A 107 37.76 -84.94 78.83
C PRO A 107 38.51 -85.85 77.84
N GLU A 108 39.69 -85.60 77.27
CA GLU A 108 40.99 -85.11 77.78
C GLU A 108 41.46 -85.73 79.09
N LYS A 109 42.72 -86.21 79.08
CA LYS A 109 43.52 -86.79 80.16
C LYS A 109 43.39 -88.31 80.28
N ASP A 110 44.41 -89.04 80.64
CA ASP A 110 45.85 -88.85 80.73
C ASP A 110 46.35 -90.24 81.17
N ALA A 111 47.64 -90.48 80.94
CA ALA A 111 48.51 -91.16 81.90
C ALA A 111 48.30 -92.64 82.27
N LYS A 112 49.39 -93.37 81.99
CA LYS A 112 50.14 -94.23 82.93
C LYS A 112 49.61 -95.65 83.21
N GLY A 113 50.53 -96.59 83.03
CA GLY A 113 50.52 -97.95 83.58
C GLY A 113 50.99 -98.93 82.51
N LYS A 114 52.28 -99.00 82.14
CA LYS A 114 53.40 -99.53 82.96
C LYS A 114 52.97 -100.67 83.89
N GLY A 115 53.37 -101.87 83.51
CA GLY A 115 53.68 -102.96 84.43
C GLY A 115 52.53 -103.88 84.79
N PHE A 116 52.39 -104.98 84.06
CA PHE A 116 51.94 -106.23 84.69
C PHE A 116 52.46 -107.47 83.95
N LEU A 117 53.76 -107.42 83.63
CA LEU A 117 54.58 -108.60 83.32
C LEU A 117 55.11 -109.25 84.63
N ASP A 118 54.46 -109.00 85.77
CA ASP A 118 54.83 -109.49 87.12
C ASP A 118 53.60 -110.00 87.89
N ARG A 119 52.96 -111.08 87.41
CA ARG A 119 52.22 -112.01 88.29
C ARG A 119 51.91 -113.37 87.65
N LEU A 120 52.93 -113.96 87.02
CA LEU A 120 53.12 -115.40 87.13
C LEU A 120 53.73 -115.66 88.52
N ARG A 121 53.25 -116.69 89.22
CA ARG A 121 53.80 -117.27 90.48
C ARG A 121 53.10 -116.87 91.80
N ALA A 122 51.86 -117.34 91.98
CA ALA A 122 51.36 -117.86 93.27
C ALA A 122 50.08 -118.68 93.02
N GLY A 123 49.83 -119.69 93.85
CA GLY A 123 48.86 -120.79 93.65
C GLY A 123 47.42 -120.35 93.32
N GLY A 124 46.61 -121.15 92.64
CA GLY A 124 46.48 -122.58 92.86
C GLY A 124 45.38 -122.86 93.89
N ALA A 125 44.14 -122.39 93.63
CA ALA A 125 42.87 -122.92 94.13
C ALA A 125 41.76 -121.89 93.88
N ASP A 126 41.10 -121.92 92.70
CA ASP A 126 39.65 -121.63 92.58
C ASP A 126 39.17 -121.66 91.11
N ARG A 127 39.10 -122.86 90.53
CA ARG A 127 38.53 -123.08 89.18
C ARG A 127 37.00 -122.90 89.10
N ARG A 128 36.32 -122.54 90.21
CA ARG A 128 34.86 -122.30 90.25
C ARG A 128 34.48 -120.82 90.09
N SER A 129 35.40 -119.88 90.33
CA SER A 129 35.16 -118.44 90.13
C SER A 129 35.16 -118.07 88.64
N ASN A 130 36.15 -118.56 87.89
CA ASN A 130 36.27 -118.27 86.45
C ASN A 130 35.11 -118.80 85.61
N PHE A 131 34.41 -119.85 86.07
CA PHE A 131 33.26 -120.40 85.34
C PHE A 131 32.03 -119.48 85.43
N ARG A 132 31.82 -118.84 86.60
CA ARG A 132 30.75 -117.84 86.78
C ARG A 132 31.02 -116.58 85.98
N GLU A 133 32.27 -116.12 85.92
CA GLU A 133 32.65 -114.96 85.10
C GLU A 133 32.43 -115.22 83.60
N VAL A 134 32.71 -116.43 83.11
CA VAL A 134 32.41 -116.83 81.72
C VAL A 134 30.90 -116.87 81.46
N GLU A 135 30.13 -117.38 82.41
CA GLU A 135 28.67 -117.46 82.29
C GLU A 135 28.01 -116.06 82.31
N ASP A 136 28.52 -115.14 83.14
CA ASP A 136 28.11 -113.73 83.14
C ASP A 136 28.50 -113.00 81.84
N LEU A 137 29.66 -113.31 81.28
CA LEU A 137 30.08 -112.80 79.96
C LEU A 137 29.18 -113.31 78.84
N ILE A 138 28.79 -114.59 78.87
CA ILE A 138 27.85 -115.16 77.89
C ILE A 138 26.49 -114.46 78.02
N ASN A 139 25.96 -114.32 79.24
CA ASN A 139 24.70 -113.62 79.48
C ASN A 139 24.76 -112.13 79.06
N ALA A 140 25.90 -111.47 79.26
CA ALA A 140 26.11 -110.09 78.81
C ALA A 140 26.14 -110.01 77.27
N GLN A 141 26.82 -110.95 76.60
CA GLN A 141 26.85 -111.05 75.14
C GLN A 141 25.47 -111.35 74.57
N GLU A 142 24.68 -112.21 75.21
CA GLU A 142 23.30 -112.51 74.78
C GLU A 142 22.39 -111.30 74.95
N LYS A 143 22.51 -110.56 76.06
CA LYS A 143 21.78 -109.29 76.26
C LYS A 143 22.17 -108.24 75.23
N GLU A 144 23.46 -108.11 74.92
CA GLU A 144 23.95 -107.19 73.90
C GLU A 144 23.47 -107.59 72.51
N LYS A 145 23.50 -108.88 72.17
CA LYS A 145 22.95 -109.42 70.92
C LYS A 145 21.46 -109.14 70.81
N ALA A 146 20.69 -109.36 71.87
CA ALA A 146 19.27 -109.04 71.90
C ALA A 146 19.01 -107.53 71.77
N ARG A 147 19.89 -106.68 72.36
CA ARG A 147 19.83 -105.22 72.18
C ARG A 147 20.08 -104.82 70.74
N LEU A 148 21.14 -105.35 70.12
CA LEU A 148 21.51 -105.09 68.72
C LEU A 148 20.48 -105.62 67.73
N GLN A 149 19.80 -106.73 68.05
CA GLN A 149 18.67 -107.23 67.26
C GLN A 149 17.49 -106.26 67.32
N ARG A 150 17.07 -105.81 68.51
CA ARG A 150 16.02 -104.79 68.65
C ARG A 150 16.38 -103.48 67.96
N GLU A 151 17.64 -103.06 68.04
CA GLU A 151 18.14 -101.87 67.36
C GLU A 151 18.14 -102.04 65.83
N ASN A 152 18.56 -103.20 65.32
CA ASN A 152 18.44 -103.51 63.89
C ASN A 152 16.99 -103.55 63.42
N ASP A 153 16.08 -104.13 64.20
CA ASP A 153 14.66 -104.19 63.86
C ASP A 153 14.04 -102.78 63.89
N ALA A 154 14.38 -101.95 64.88
CA ALA A 154 13.99 -100.54 64.92
C ALA A 154 14.55 -99.75 63.72
N LEU A 155 15.81 -99.99 63.33
CA LEU A 155 16.40 -99.35 62.15
C LEU A 155 15.72 -99.79 60.85
N ARG A 156 15.31 -101.06 60.74
CA ARG A 156 14.53 -101.57 59.60
C ARG A 156 13.15 -100.93 59.53
N GLU A 157 12.47 -100.80 60.68
CA GLU A 157 11.18 -100.10 60.75
C GLU A 157 11.32 -98.62 60.36
N VAL A 158 12.34 -97.93 60.88
CA VAL A 158 12.64 -96.53 60.50
C VAL A 158 12.95 -96.42 59.01
N ALA A 159 13.73 -97.35 58.44
CA ALA A 159 14.03 -97.37 57.01
C ALA A 159 12.77 -97.61 56.16
N LEU A 160 11.86 -98.48 56.59
CA LEU A 160 10.58 -98.71 55.92
C LEU A 160 9.67 -97.49 56.00
N ILE A 161 9.57 -96.84 57.16
CA ILE A 161 8.80 -95.60 57.32
C ILE A 161 9.40 -94.48 56.45
N ALA A 162 10.73 -94.36 56.40
CA ALA A 162 11.42 -93.40 55.53
C ALA A 162 11.13 -93.67 54.04
N GLN A 163 11.13 -94.93 53.62
CA GLN A 163 10.78 -95.31 52.24
C GLN A 163 9.31 -94.99 51.93
N GLN A 164 8.38 -95.33 52.82
CA GLN A 164 6.96 -95.04 52.64
C GLN A 164 6.68 -93.53 52.58
N THR A 165 7.30 -92.75 53.46
CA THR A 165 7.16 -91.28 53.44
C THR A 165 7.75 -90.68 52.17
N SER A 166 8.87 -91.21 51.65
CA SER A 166 9.42 -90.80 50.36
C SER A 166 8.44 -91.06 49.21
N LEU A 167 7.82 -92.24 49.15
CA LEU A 167 6.84 -92.57 48.11
C LEU A 167 5.57 -91.71 48.18
N ILE A 168 5.09 -91.40 49.39
CA ILE A 168 3.94 -90.50 49.59
C ILE A 168 4.27 -89.08 49.11
N ASN A 169 5.46 -88.59 49.43
CA ASN A 169 5.90 -87.27 48.98
C ASN A 169 6.10 -87.24 47.47
N GLU A 170 6.67 -88.28 46.87
CA GLU A 170 6.81 -88.40 45.43
C GLU A 170 5.45 -88.38 44.72
N ALA A 171 4.46 -89.13 45.22
CA ALA A 171 3.11 -89.12 44.67
C ALA A 171 2.47 -87.71 44.76
N ARG A 172 2.63 -87.01 45.89
CA ARG A 172 2.16 -85.63 46.05
C ARG A 172 2.82 -84.66 45.07
N PHE A 173 4.13 -84.75 44.88
CA PHE A 173 4.83 -83.90 43.91
C PHE A 173 4.40 -84.21 42.48
N GLN A 174 4.16 -85.48 42.14
CA GLN A 174 3.62 -85.84 40.82
C GLN A 174 2.22 -85.28 40.59
N GLU A 175 1.33 -85.30 41.60
CA GLU A 175 0.02 -84.67 41.51
C GLU A 175 0.11 -83.15 41.34
N GLU A 176 1.01 -82.51 42.09
CA GLU A 176 1.24 -81.07 41.97
C GLU A 176 1.79 -80.68 40.59
N ILE A 177 2.74 -81.46 40.06
CA ILE A 177 3.26 -81.29 38.70
C ILE A 177 2.13 -81.41 37.68
N ARG A 178 1.29 -82.45 37.75
CA ARG A 178 0.14 -82.62 36.83
C ARG A 178 -0.85 -81.45 36.92
N SER A 179 -1.14 -80.97 38.14
CA SER A 179 -2.00 -79.80 38.36
C SER A 179 -1.41 -78.53 37.76
N LEU A 180 -0.09 -78.32 37.90
CA LEU A 180 0.61 -77.17 37.30
C LEU A 180 0.65 -77.27 35.77
N GLU A 181 0.88 -78.46 35.22
CA GLU A 181 0.83 -78.71 33.77
C GLU A 181 -0.57 -78.40 33.21
N HIS A 182 -1.62 -78.86 33.88
CA HIS A 182 -3.00 -78.54 33.48
C HIS A 182 -3.27 -77.03 33.53
N LYS A 183 -2.85 -76.34 34.61
CA LYS A 183 -3.00 -74.88 34.72
C LYS A 183 -2.22 -74.14 33.62
N LEU A 184 -1.04 -74.63 33.25
CA LEU A 184 -0.24 -74.06 32.17
C LEU A 184 -0.93 -74.26 30.81
N GLN A 185 -1.43 -75.46 30.53
CA GLN A 185 -2.19 -75.73 29.30
C GLN A 185 -3.44 -74.85 29.22
N GLN A 186 -4.17 -74.70 30.32
CA GLN A 186 -5.34 -73.83 30.39
C GLN A 186 -4.99 -72.36 30.14
N ALA A 187 -3.88 -71.87 30.73
CA ALA A 187 -3.40 -70.50 30.50
C ALA A 187 -2.92 -70.27 29.06
N VAL A 188 -2.36 -71.29 28.41
CA VAL A 188 -1.97 -71.24 26.99
C VAL A 188 -3.21 -71.18 26.09
N LEU A 189 -4.23 -71.98 26.37
CA LEU A 189 -5.50 -71.94 25.62
C LEU A 189 -6.22 -70.61 25.79
N SER A 190 -6.30 -70.06 27.01
CA SER A 190 -6.92 -68.74 27.22
C SER A 190 -6.17 -67.61 26.49
N ARG A 191 -4.85 -67.71 26.32
CA ARG A 191 -4.06 -66.75 25.52
C ARG A 191 -4.29 -66.89 24.01
N LEU A 192 -4.74 -68.05 23.54
CA LEU A 192 -5.06 -68.27 22.12
C LEU A 192 -6.44 -67.68 21.77
N ASP A 193 -7.38 -67.62 22.72
CA ASP A 193 -8.67 -66.94 22.56
C ASP A 193 -8.53 -65.40 22.54
N ASP A 194 -7.43 -64.84 23.08
CA ASP A 194 -7.05 -63.42 22.89
C ASP A 194 -6.61 -63.09 21.45
N SER A 195 -6.68 -64.03 20.51
CA SER A 195 -6.38 -63.79 19.09
C SER A 195 -7.42 -62.93 18.39
N GLU A 196 -8.68 -62.94 18.83
CA GLU A 196 -9.75 -62.11 18.26
C GLU A 196 -9.52 -60.60 18.48
N PRO A 197 -9.22 -60.09 19.69
CA PRO A 197 -8.89 -58.68 19.88
C PRO A 197 -7.60 -58.28 19.16
N MET A 198 -6.60 -59.17 19.07
CA MET A 198 -5.38 -58.91 18.29
C MET A 198 -5.64 -58.81 16.79
N ASN A 199 -6.54 -59.64 16.24
CA ASN A 199 -6.96 -59.54 14.85
C ASN A 199 -7.81 -58.28 14.60
N ALA A 200 -8.69 -57.90 15.54
CA ALA A 200 -9.43 -56.64 15.48
C ALA A 200 -8.49 -55.42 15.48
N LEU A 201 -7.45 -55.41 16.33
CA LEU A 201 -6.42 -54.39 16.34
C LEU A 201 -5.62 -54.34 15.03
N ARG A 202 -5.30 -55.49 14.43
CA ARG A 202 -4.64 -55.55 13.11
C ARG A 202 -5.52 -55.00 12.00
N LEU A 203 -6.81 -55.35 11.99
CA LEU A 203 -7.79 -54.81 11.03
C LEU A 203 -7.96 -53.30 11.20
N TYR A 204 -8.05 -52.81 12.43
CA TYR A 204 -8.14 -51.38 12.70
C TYR A 204 -6.87 -50.63 12.30
N ASN A 205 -5.69 -51.19 12.59
CA ASN A 205 -4.41 -50.64 12.12
C ASN A 205 -4.34 -50.60 10.59
N ARG A 206 -4.82 -51.64 9.90
CA ARG A 206 -4.90 -51.65 8.44
C ARG A 206 -5.85 -50.57 7.92
N LYS A 207 -7.03 -50.41 8.54
CA LYS A 207 -7.97 -49.35 8.21
C LYS A 207 -7.37 -47.95 8.41
N ILE A 208 -6.66 -47.73 9.52
CA ILE A 208 -5.93 -46.46 9.77
C ILE A 208 -4.87 -46.23 8.68
N GLN A 209 -4.11 -47.26 8.32
CA GLN A 209 -3.10 -47.16 7.25
C GLN A 209 -3.74 -46.82 5.90
N ASP A 210 -4.88 -47.42 5.57
CA ASP A 210 -5.64 -47.12 4.34
C ASP A 210 -6.20 -45.68 4.36
N GLU A 211 -6.71 -45.21 5.51
CA GLU A 211 -7.15 -43.82 5.69
C GLU A 211 -5.98 -42.83 5.58
N ILE A 212 -4.80 -43.15 6.15
CA ILE A 212 -3.58 -42.34 5.99
C ILE A 212 -3.15 -42.30 4.53
N ALA A 213 -3.18 -43.42 3.81
CA ALA A 213 -2.85 -43.47 2.39
C ALA A 213 -3.82 -42.62 1.56
N ASN A 214 -5.13 -42.69 1.85
CA ASN A 214 -6.14 -41.84 1.22
C ASN A 214 -5.93 -40.35 1.52
N MET A 215 -5.67 -39.98 2.79
CA MET A 215 -5.39 -38.60 3.16
C MET A 215 -4.14 -38.06 2.46
N LYS A 216 -3.07 -38.87 2.37
CA LYS A 216 -1.86 -38.51 1.61
C LYS A 216 -2.17 -38.29 0.13
N GLY A 217 -2.94 -39.18 -0.49
CA GLY A 217 -3.33 -39.04 -1.89
C GLY A 217 -4.27 -37.86 -2.17
N VAL A 218 -5.10 -37.46 -1.21
CA VAL A 218 -5.93 -36.23 -1.31
C VAL A 218 -5.05 -34.98 -1.15
N ALA A 219 -4.14 -34.97 -0.16
CA ALA A 219 -3.23 -33.86 0.06
C ALA A 219 -2.30 -33.63 -1.14
N GLU A 220 -1.78 -34.70 -1.76
CA GLU A 220 -0.95 -34.61 -2.96
C GLU A 220 -1.72 -34.04 -4.16
N ARG A 221 -2.96 -34.51 -4.39
CA ARG A 221 -3.83 -33.96 -5.44
C ARG A 221 -4.15 -32.48 -5.21
N GLN A 222 -4.42 -32.09 -3.97
CA GLN A 222 -4.66 -30.68 -3.62
C GLN A 222 -3.41 -29.82 -3.86
N ALA A 223 -2.25 -30.28 -3.42
CA ALA A 223 -0.99 -29.58 -3.64
C ALA A 223 -0.68 -29.40 -5.14
N GLN A 224 -0.96 -30.42 -5.95
CA GLN A 224 -0.80 -30.33 -7.40
C GLN A 224 -1.77 -29.33 -8.05
N VAL A 225 -3.04 -29.30 -7.62
CA VAL A 225 -4.01 -28.31 -8.09
C VAL A 225 -3.61 -26.88 -7.70
N GLU A 226 -3.13 -26.67 -6.47
CA GLU A 226 -2.62 -25.37 -6.03
C GLU A 226 -1.40 -24.92 -6.84
N LYS A 227 -0.46 -25.84 -7.12
CA LYS A 227 0.68 -25.59 -7.99
C LYS A 227 0.24 -25.18 -9.40
N GLU A 228 -0.69 -25.90 -10.01
CA GLU A 228 -1.22 -25.56 -11.34
C GLU A 228 -1.95 -24.21 -11.36
N ASN A 229 -2.69 -23.88 -10.30
CA ASN A 229 -3.36 -22.60 -10.17
C ASN A 229 -2.36 -21.44 -10.02
N LEU A 230 -1.29 -21.62 -9.25
CA LEU A 230 -0.20 -20.65 -9.13
C LEU A 230 0.50 -20.45 -10.48
N VAL A 231 0.84 -21.53 -11.19
CA VAL A 231 1.44 -21.43 -12.53
C VAL A 231 0.52 -20.66 -13.48
N LYS A 232 -0.79 -20.99 -13.54
CA LYS A 232 -1.77 -20.27 -14.37
C LYS A 232 -1.87 -18.79 -13.98
N ALA A 233 -1.80 -18.45 -12.69
CA ALA A 233 -1.83 -17.07 -12.23
C ALA A 233 -0.57 -16.31 -12.65
N PHE A 234 0.62 -16.90 -12.51
CA PHE A 234 1.87 -16.29 -12.97
C PHE A 234 1.94 -16.15 -14.48
N THR A 235 1.49 -17.16 -15.25
CA THR A 235 1.40 -17.04 -16.71
C THR A 235 0.51 -15.88 -17.13
N ARG A 236 -0.68 -15.73 -16.52
CA ARG A 236 -1.56 -14.58 -16.79
C ARG A 236 -0.89 -13.24 -16.43
N GLN A 237 -0.14 -13.17 -15.34
CA GLN A 237 0.58 -11.95 -14.98
C GLN A 237 1.69 -11.61 -15.98
N ILE A 238 2.42 -12.62 -16.46
CA ILE A 238 3.43 -12.47 -17.51
C ILE A 238 2.77 -11.97 -18.80
N ASP A 239 1.65 -12.58 -19.21
CA ASP A 239 0.93 -12.17 -20.42
C ASP A 239 0.39 -10.74 -20.31
N LEU A 240 -0.16 -10.36 -19.15
CA LEU A 240 -0.62 -9.00 -18.88
C LEU A 240 0.55 -8.00 -18.93
N LYS A 241 1.69 -8.32 -18.31
CA LYS A 241 2.87 -7.46 -18.33
C LYS A 241 3.50 -7.36 -19.72
N ALA A 242 3.49 -8.44 -20.50
CA ALA A 242 3.93 -8.44 -21.88
C ALA A 242 3.01 -7.56 -22.76
N ALA A 243 1.69 -7.62 -22.56
CA ALA A 243 0.73 -6.74 -23.22
C ALA A 243 0.94 -5.27 -22.84
N GLU A 244 1.17 -4.98 -21.56
CA GLU A 244 1.44 -3.63 -21.04
C GLU A 244 2.72 -3.04 -21.69
N LEU A 245 3.80 -3.82 -21.78
CA LEU A 245 5.03 -3.42 -22.47
C LEU A 245 4.85 -3.23 -23.98
N GLU A 246 4.02 -4.04 -24.63
CA GLU A 246 3.71 -3.89 -26.05
C GLU A 246 2.87 -2.63 -26.32
N ASP A 247 1.96 -2.27 -25.41
CA ASP A 247 1.20 -1.02 -25.47
C ASP A 247 2.10 0.19 -25.16
N GLU A 248 3.03 0.10 -24.21
CA GLU A 248 4.07 1.12 -24.00
C GLU A 248 4.95 1.29 -25.24
N ARG A 249 5.32 0.18 -25.91
CA ARG A 249 6.09 0.22 -27.16
C ARG A 249 5.30 0.89 -28.28
N ARG A 250 4.01 0.59 -28.42
CA ARG A 250 3.12 1.25 -29.39
C ARG A 250 2.96 2.74 -29.07
N ASN A 251 2.77 3.08 -27.80
CA ASN A 251 2.62 4.46 -27.34
C ASN A 251 3.92 5.26 -27.53
N GLY A 252 5.08 4.68 -27.22
CA GLY A 252 6.39 5.29 -27.43
C GLY A 252 6.81 5.37 -28.90
N GLN A 253 6.38 4.45 -29.75
CA GLN A 253 6.60 4.54 -31.19
C GLN A 253 5.71 5.61 -31.85
N ASN A 254 4.51 5.83 -31.32
CA ASN A 254 3.61 6.88 -31.80
C ASN A 254 4.15 8.30 -31.55
N THR A 255 4.97 8.52 -30.50
CA THR A 255 5.48 9.87 -30.23
C THR A 255 6.39 10.40 -31.33
N THR A 256 7.21 9.54 -31.96
CA THR A 256 8.12 9.99 -33.03
C THR A 256 7.36 10.30 -34.31
N GLY A 257 6.39 9.46 -34.69
CA GLY A 257 5.54 9.70 -35.86
C GLY A 257 4.68 10.95 -35.71
N GLU A 258 4.06 11.13 -34.54
CA GLU A 258 3.28 12.33 -34.21
C GLU A 258 4.16 13.59 -34.20
N TRP A 259 5.37 13.52 -33.66
CA TRP A 259 6.33 14.64 -33.71
C TRP A 259 6.74 14.98 -35.14
N ILE A 260 6.98 13.98 -35.99
CA ILE A 260 7.30 14.21 -37.41
C ILE A 260 6.12 14.89 -38.11
N LEU A 261 4.89 14.38 -37.94
CA LEU A 261 3.69 14.98 -38.54
C LEU A 261 3.42 16.39 -38.01
N LYS A 262 3.63 16.63 -36.71
CA LYS A 262 3.51 17.96 -36.12
C LYS A 262 4.57 18.92 -36.65
N ASN A 263 5.80 18.46 -36.80
CA ASN A 263 6.90 19.27 -37.34
C ASN A 263 6.67 19.58 -38.82
N GLN A 264 6.18 18.61 -39.60
CA GLN A 264 5.73 18.83 -40.98
C GLN A 264 4.59 19.86 -41.05
N GLY A 265 3.56 19.73 -40.19
CA GLY A 265 2.47 20.71 -40.14
C GLY A 265 2.92 22.11 -39.71
N LEU A 266 3.94 22.24 -38.85
CA LEU A 266 4.55 23.53 -38.52
C LEU A 266 5.37 24.08 -39.69
N GLN A 267 6.07 23.23 -40.43
CA GLN A 267 6.80 23.62 -41.64
C GLN A 267 5.83 24.15 -42.71
N ASP A 268 4.72 23.45 -42.96
CA ASP A 268 3.68 23.90 -43.90
C ASP A 268 3.08 25.26 -43.48
N GLN A 269 2.91 25.49 -42.17
CA GLN A 269 2.45 26.78 -41.64
C GLN A 269 3.49 27.89 -41.84
N ILE A 270 4.79 27.60 -41.66
CA ILE A 270 5.87 28.54 -41.93
C ILE A 270 5.88 28.91 -43.42
N ASP A 271 5.79 27.93 -44.31
CA ASP A 271 5.82 28.15 -45.76
C ASP A 271 4.59 28.94 -46.23
N ALA A 272 3.40 28.64 -45.68
CA ALA A 272 2.19 29.42 -45.96
C ALA A 272 2.30 30.88 -45.49
N LEU A 273 2.87 31.12 -44.30
CA LEU A 273 3.12 32.48 -43.81
C LEU A 273 4.18 33.21 -44.65
N LEU A 274 5.23 32.52 -45.08
CA LEU A 274 6.23 33.09 -45.99
C LEU A 274 5.58 33.55 -47.29
N HIS A 275 4.78 32.70 -47.94
CA HIS A 275 4.04 33.08 -49.15
C HIS A 275 3.08 34.26 -48.92
N GLU A 276 2.38 34.32 -47.79
CA GLU A 276 1.52 35.45 -47.46
C GLU A 276 2.32 36.75 -47.26
N THR A 277 3.49 36.67 -46.61
CA THR A 277 4.37 37.82 -46.43
C THR A 277 4.96 38.32 -47.75
N GLU A 278 5.34 37.42 -48.66
CA GLU A 278 5.79 37.77 -50.02
C GLU A 278 4.69 38.45 -50.83
N ALA A 279 3.45 37.93 -50.77
CA ALA A 279 2.31 38.55 -51.42
C ALA A 279 2.03 39.97 -50.88
N ARG A 280 2.09 40.15 -49.55
CA ARG A 280 1.99 41.48 -48.92
C ARG A 280 3.15 42.41 -49.30
N HIS A 281 4.37 41.88 -49.41
CA HIS A 281 5.53 42.67 -49.83
C HIS A 281 5.38 43.16 -51.28
N ASN A 282 4.95 42.29 -52.19
CA ASN A 282 4.72 42.63 -53.59
C ASN A 282 3.61 43.67 -53.78
N THR A 283 2.51 43.56 -53.03
CA THR A 283 1.43 44.57 -53.04
C THR A 283 1.89 45.92 -52.48
N ASN A 284 2.65 45.92 -51.38
CA ASN A 284 3.23 47.15 -50.83
C ASN A 284 4.21 47.80 -51.82
N LYS A 285 5.06 47.01 -52.48
CA LYS A 285 5.96 47.49 -53.54
C LYS A 285 5.19 48.14 -54.69
N ALA A 286 4.11 47.51 -55.17
CA ALA A 286 3.26 48.08 -56.20
C ALA A 286 2.60 49.40 -55.77
N LEU A 287 2.09 49.48 -54.53
CA LEU A 287 1.53 50.70 -53.97
C LEU A 287 2.58 51.81 -53.82
N MET A 288 3.81 51.47 -53.44
CA MET A 288 4.94 52.41 -53.38
C MET A 288 5.29 52.96 -54.76
N GLU A 289 5.26 52.13 -55.80
CA GLU A 289 5.47 52.56 -57.20
C GLU A 289 4.33 53.48 -57.67
N GLN A 290 3.07 53.15 -57.39
CA GLN A 290 1.92 54.01 -57.69
C GLN A 290 1.99 55.35 -56.95
N ASN A 291 2.39 55.35 -55.67
CA ASN A 291 2.53 56.58 -54.89
C ASN A 291 3.65 57.47 -55.43
N LYS A 292 4.74 56.88 -55.91
CA LYS A 292 5.80 57.63 -56.64
C LYS A 292 5.25 58.26 -57.92
N VAL A 293 4.47 57.53 -58.71
CA VAL A 293 3.83 58.07 -59.94
C VAL A 293 2.88 59.22 -59.59
N ALA A 294 1.98 59.03 -58.62
CA ALA A 294 1.06 60.08 -58.18
C ALA A 294 1.80 61.32 -57.66
N THR A 295 2.91 61.15 -56.95
CA THR A 295 3.75 62.27 -56.49
C THR A 295 4.33 63.06 -57.66
N VAL A 296 4.77 62.39 -58.73
CA VAL A 296 5.25 63.04 -59.96
C VAL A 296 4.11 63.76 -60.67
N GLU A 297 2.93 63.15 -60.77
CA GLU A 297 1.73 63.76 -61.37
C GLU A 297 1.29 65.02 -60.61
N TYR A 298 1.22 64.97 -59.27
CA TYR A 298 0.90 66.15 -58.45
C TYR A 298 1.93 67.27 -58.62
N LYS A 299 3.21 66.91 -58.75
CA LYS A 299 4.26 67.90 -59.00
C LYS A 299 4.10 68.55 -60.38
N ALA A 300 3.82 67.75 -61.42
CA ALA A 300 3.55 68.27 -62.76
C ALA A 300 2.33 69.19 -62.77
N GLN A 301 1.24 68.82 -62.09
CA GLN A 301 0.05 69.68 -61.94
C GLN A 301 0.37 70.98 -61.19
N ALA A 302 1.21 70.92 -60.14
CA ALA A 302 1.63 72.12 -59.42
C ALA A 302 2.46 73.06 -60.31
N ASP A 303 3.36 72.52 -61.14
CA ASP A 303 4.15 73.29 -62.11
C ASP A 303 3.24 73.93 -63.18
N ASP A 304 2.23 73.20 -63.69
CA ASP A 304 1.22 73.71 -64.61
C ASP A 304 0.37 74.84 -63.99
N HIS A 305 -0.04 74.69 -62.72
CA HIS A 305 -0.75 75.73 -61.99
C HIS A 305 0.11 76.99 -61.80
N GLN A 306 1.40 76.84 -61.50
CA GLN A 306 2.33 77.98 -61.42
C GLN A 306 2.49 78.66 -62.78
N PHE A 307 2.61 77.90 -63.86
CA PHE A 307 2.69 78.43 -65.21
C PHE A 307 1.43 79.21 -65.61
N LEU A 308 0.24 78.63 -65.42
CA LEU A 308 -1.03 79.31 -65.68
C LEU A 308 -1.22 80.54 -64.79
N GLY A 309 -0.80 80.48 -63.52
CA GLY A 309 -0.78 81.64 -62.62
C GLY A 309 0.07 82.77 -63.17
N SER A 310 1.28 82.47 -63.66
CA SER A 310 2.17 83.45 -64.27
C SER A 310 1.58 84.07 -65.55
N GLN A 311 0.92 83.27 -66.41
CA GLN A 311 0.24 83.77 -67.60
C GLN A 311 -0.94 84.69 -67.24
N LEU A 312 -1.73 84.29 -66.23
CA LEU A 312 -2.84 85.09 -65.72
C LEU A 312 -2.35 86.43 -65.19
N ASP A 313 -1.22 86.46 -64.48
CA ASP A 313 -0.63 87.71 -63.99
C ASP A 313 -0.12 88.60 -65.12
N VAL A 314 0.49 88.05 -66.18
CA VAL A 314 0.85 88.81 -67.39
C VAL A 314 -0.40 89.38 -68.06
N ALA A 315 -1.46 88.59 -68.20
CA ALA A 315 -2.72 89.04 -68.77
C ALA A 315 -3.39 90.13 -67.92
N LYS A 316 -3.37 89.99 -66.58
CA LYS A 316 -3.84 91.03 -65.65
C LYS A 316 -3.06 92.33 -65.80
N ARG A 317 -1.73 92.28 -65.88
CA ARG A 317 -0.88 93.47 -66.10
C ARG A 317 -1.19 94.14 -67.44
N ARG A 318 -1.36 93.36 -68.51
CA ARG A 318 -1.77 93.90 -69.84
C ARG A 318 -3.16 94.52 -69.78
N ASN A 319 -4.13 93.86 -69.17
CA ASN A 319 -5.47 94.42 -68.98
C ASN A 319 -5.45 95.69 -68.13
N GLN A 320 -4.61 95.75 -67.09
CA GLN A 320 -4.44 96.96 -66.30
C GLN A 320 -3.83 98.08 -67.15
N ALA A 321 -2.76 97.83 -67.90
CA ALA A 321 -2.16 98.81 -68.80
C ALA A 321 -3.16 99.31 -69.87
N LEU A 322 -4.02 98.43 -70.40
CA LEU A 322 -5.10 98.82 -71.31
C LEU A 322 -6.17 99.67 -70.61
N LYS A 323 -6.55 99.35 -69.36
CA LYS A 323 -7.46 100.19 -68.56
C LYS A 323 -6.85 101.56 -68.28
N ASP A 324 -5.57 101.61 -67.91
CA ASP A 324 -4.85 102.85 -67.69
C ASP A 324 -4.81 103.68 -68.99
N ARG A 325 -4.57 103.04 -70.15
CA ARG A 325 -4.63 103.70 -71.46
C ARG A 325 -6.01 104.20 -71.84
N ILE A 326 -7.06 103.43 -71.54
CA ILE A 326 -8.45 103.86 -71.73
C ILE A 326 -8.71 105.08 -70.84
N HIS A 327 -8.30 105.07 -69.57
CA HIS A 327 -8.44 106.22 -68.68
C HIS A 327 -7.67 107.46 -69.16
N GLU A 328 -6.46 107.31 -69.70
CA GLU A 328 -5.72 108.40 -70.35
C GLU A 328 -6.48 108.97 -71.55
N LEU A 329 -7.00 108.10 -72.42
CA LEU A 329 -7.78 108.49 -73.60
C LEU A 329 -9.10 109.17 -73.20
N GLU A 330 -9.81 108.61 -72.22
CA GLU A 330 -11.01 109.20 -71.64
C GLU A 330 -10.70 110.57 -71.04
N ALA A 331 -9.60 110.72 -70.28
CA ALA A 331 -9.18 112.01 -69.75
C ALA A 331 -8.90 113.01 -70.87
N SER A 332 -8.19 112.61 -71.92
CA SER A 332 -7.92 113.46 -73.09
C SER A 332 -9.19 113.84 -73.86
N MET A 333 -10.12 112.89 -74.02
CA MET A 333 -11.43 113.14 -74.63
C MET A 333 -12.26 114.09 -73.78
N ASN A 334 -12.28 113.91 -72.46
CA ASN A 334 -13.03 114.77 -71.55
C ASN A 334 -12.42 116.19 -71.49
N GLU A 335 -11.12 116.33 -71.73
CA GLU A 335 -10.43 117.61 -71.89
C GLU A 335 -10.80 118.29 -73.23
N LEU A 336 -10.92 117.52 -74.32
CA LEU A 336 -11.42 117.97 -75.63
C LEU A 336 -12.93 118.24 -75.65
N GLN A 337 -13.70 117.51 -74.84
CA GLN A 337 -15.17 117.57 -74.75
C GLN A 337 -15.62 118.50 -73.62
N LYS A 338 -14.72 119.36 -73.13
CA LYS A 338 -15.00 120.45 -72.20
C LYS A 338 -15.38 121.72 -72.99
N PRO A 339 -16.67 121.96 -73.34
CA PRO A 339 -17.09 123.26 -73.85
C PRO A 339 -16.93 124.33 -72.76
N PRO A 340 -16.67 125.60 -73.12
CA PRO A 340 -16.69 126.69 -72.16
C PRO A 340 -18.14 126.98 -71.75
N GLY A 341 -18.55 126.43 -70.62
CA GLY A 341 -19.71 126.89 -69.85
C GLY A 341 -20.84 125.87 -69.69
N GLY A 342 -21.37 125.80 -68.46
CA GLY A 342 -22.75 125.34 -68.21
C GLY A 342 -22.92 124.13 -67.29
N SER A 343 -23.03 124.42 -66.00
CA SER A 343 -23.95 123.86 -64.99
C SER A 343 -24.69 122.51 -65.19
N ALA A 344 -24.63 121.72 -64.09
CA ALA A 344 -25.74 121.10 -63.36
C ALA A 344 -26.33 119.74 -63.79
N GLN A 345 -26.19 118.83 -62.81
CA GLN A 345 -27.21 117.93 -62.23
C GLN A 345 -27.72 116.68 -62.97
N SER A 346 -27.59 115.57 -62.21
CA SER A 346 -28.68 114.63 -61.85
C SER A 346 -28.85 113.33 -62.66
N ALA A 347 -28.68 112.24 -61.89
CA ALA A 347 -29.43 110.98 -61.90
C ALA A 347 -29.33 110.04 -63.12
N SER A 348 -29.03 108.77 -62.85
CA SER A 348 -30.04 107.71 -62.96
C SER A 348 -29.51 106.36 -62.47
N ARG A 349 -30.20 105.82 -61.47
CA ARG A 349 -30.16 104.44 -61.01
C ARG A 349 -30.84 103.54 -62.06
N ARG A 350 -30.31 102.32 -62.27
CA ARG A 350 -31.03 101.01 -62.33
C ARG A 350 -30.41 100.04 -63.36
N LYS A 351 -30.64 98.75 -63.06
CA LYS A 351 -30.43 97.50 -63.83
C LYS A 351 -29.08 96.82 -63.56
N ALA A 352 -29.00 95.53 -63.22
CA ALA A 352 -29.93 94.43 -63.51
C ALA A 352 -29.92 93.37 -62.39
N ASP A 353 -31.08 93.20 -61.74
CA ASP A 353 -31.49 91.98 -61.05
C ASP A 353 -32.49 91.27 -61.96
N MET A 354 -32.08 90.22 -62.66
CA MET A 354 -32.94 89.17 -63.21
C MET A 354 -32.07 88.27 -64.10
N GLU A 355 -31.59 87.14 -63.57
CA GLU A 355 -31.30 85.90 -64.35
C GLU A 355 -30.75 84.71 -63.51
N GLY A 356 -30.63 84.80 -62.18
CA GLY A 356 -30.04 83.71 -61.37
C GLY A 356 -30.99 82.60 -60.86
N GLY A 357 -32.30 82.67 -61.13
CA GLY A 357 -33.31 81.87 -60.42
C GLY A 357 -33.41 80.38 -60.79
N PHE A 358 -33.02 80.00 -62.01
CA PHE A 358 -33.18 78.61 -62.47
C PHE A 358 -32.00 77.70 -62.07
N LEU A 359 -30.80 78.26 -61.93
CA LEU A 359 -29.62 77.51 -61.50
C LEU A 359 -29.55 77.29 -59.98
N SER A 360 -30.20 78.14 -59.16
CA SER A 360 -30.22 77.95 -57.71
C SER A 360 -31.12 76.78 -57.29
N SER A 361 -32.26 76.57 -57.96
CA SER A 361 -33.18 75.46 -57.67
C SER A 361 -32.58 74.08 -58.03
N LEU A 362 -31.83 73.99 -59.14
CA LEU A 362 -31.12 72.77 -59.50
C LEU A 362 -29.97 72.46 -58.52
N LYS A 363 -29.30 73.51 -58.01
CA LYS A 363 -28.21 73.39 -57.04
C LYS A 363 -28.72 73.00 -55.64
N GLU A 364 -29.92 73.44 -55.26
CA GLU A 364 -30.59 73.04 -54.01
C GLU A 364 -31.04 71.57 -54.05
N ALA A 365 -31.60 71.11 -55.17
CA ALA A 365 -31.96 69.69 -55.36
C ALA A 365 -30.74 68.76 -55.36
N GLN A 366 -29.62 69.18 -55.99
CA GLN A 366 -28.35 68.43 -55.92
C GLN A 366 -27.73 68.43 -54.52
N SER A 367 -27.87 69.52 -53.75
CA SER A 367 -27.39 69.57 -52.36
C SER A 367 -28.17 68.62 -51.43
N HIS A 368 -29.47 68.44 -51.67
CA HIS A 368 -30.29 67.48 -50.92
C HIS A 368 -29.92 66.02 -51.25
N GLN A 369 -29.64 65.70 -52.50
CA GLN A 369 -29.15 64.37 -52.87
C GLN A 369 -27.77 64.06 -52.28
N LEU A 370 -26.85 65.02 -52.28
CA LEU A 370 -25.55 64.86 -51.62
C LEU A 370 -25.70 64.71 -50.10
N SER A 371 -26.65 65.42 -49.47
CA SER A 371 -26.96 65.27 -48.03
C SER A 371 -27.53 63.88 -47.70
N GLU A 372 -28.34 63.30 -48.58
CA GLU A 372 -28.86 61.93 -48.40
C GLU A 372 -27.76 60.89 -48.55
N VAL A 373 -26.87 61.04 -49.53
CA VAL A 373 -25.70 60.17 -49.70
C VAL A 373 -24.76 60.25 -48.49
N GLU A 374 -24.53 61.45 -47.94
CA GLU A 374 -23.76 61.61 -46.71
C GLU A 374 -24.43 60.99 -45.49
N ARG A 375 -25.77 61.07 -45.38
CA ARG A 375 -26.52 60.38 -44.32
C ARG A 375 -26.41 58.87 -44.47
N GLN A 376 -26.58 58.35 -45.69
CA GLN A 376 -26.43 56.93 -45.98
C GLN A 376 -25.02 56.44 -45.63
N SER A 377 -23.99 57.18 -46.04
CA SER A 377 -22.60 56.89 -45.66
C SER A 377 -22.40 56.88 -44.14
N LYS A 378 -22.96 57.86 -43.41
CA LYS A 378 -22.91 57.86 -41.93
C LYS A 378 -23.64 56.67 -41.31
N PHE A 379 -24.76 56.23 -41.88
CA PHE A 379 -25.48 55.04 -41.42
C PHE A 379 -24.70 53.76 -41.72
N GLU A 380 -24.06 53.65 -42.88
CA GLU A 380 -23.18 52.52 -43.23
C GLU A 380 -21.97 52.46 -42.29
N GLU A 381 -21.31 53.59 -42.03
CA GLU A 381 -20.21 53.67 -41.06
C GLU A 381 -20.65 53.30 -39.63
N ALA A 382 -21.84 53.73 -39.22
CA ALA A 382 -22.41 53.36 -37.92
C ALA A 382 -22.71 51.85 -37.86
N LEU A 383 -23.27 51.28 -38.92
CA LEU A 383 -23.53 49.84 -39.02
C LEU A 383 -22.23 49.03 -38.98
N ASP A 384 -21.19 49.46 -39.69
CA ASP A 384 -19.90 48.78 -39.67
C ASP A 384 -19.20 48.90 -38.31
N ARG A 385 -19.36 50.04 -37.62
CA ARG A 385 -18.89 50.19 -36.24
C ARG A 385 -19.59 49.23 -35.29
N VAL A 386 -20.91 49.09 -35.39
CA VAL A 386 -21.69 48.15 -34.58
C VAL A 386 -21.31 46.69 -34.89
N LYS A 387 -21.13 46.34 -36.17
CA LYS A 387 -20.65 45.01 -36.56
C LYS A 387 -19.29 44.70 -35.94
N ARG A 388 -18.31 45.62 -36.06
CA ARG A 388 -16.98 45.47 -35.45
C ARG A 388 -17.06 45.30 -33.93
N LEU A 389 -17.87 46.10 -33.24
CA LEU A 389 -18.07 45.95 -31.79
C LEU A 389 -18.67 44.58 -31.44
N SER A 390 -19.68 44.12 -32.18
CA SER A 390 -20.28 42.80 -31.95
C SER A 390 -19.30 41.63 -32.21
N GLU A 391 -18.40 41.77 -33.18
CA GLU A 391 -17.34 40.79 -33.44
C GLU A 391 -16.29 40.76 -32.32
N ILE A 392 -15.92 41.94 -31.81
CA ILE A 392 -15.03 42.08 -30.64
C ILE A 392 -15.69 41.42 -29.41
N GLU A 393 -16.96 41.68 -29.15
CA GLU A 393 -17.69 41.04 -28.05
C GLU A 393 -17.75 39.51 -28.20
N ARG A 394 -17.99 39.00 -29.41
CA ARG A 394 -17.96 37.55 -29.68
C ARG A 394 -16.57 36.95 -29.44
N ARG A 395 -15.49 37.64 -29.82
CA ARG A 395 -14.11 37.20 -29.53
C ARG A 395 -13.82 37.24 -28.03
N ASN A 396 -14.20 38.30 -27.34
CA ASN A 396 -14.05 38.44 -25.89
C ASN A 396 -14.81 37.32 -25.15
N LEU A 397 -16.06 37.01 -25.53
CA LEU A 397 -16.82 35.92 -24.94
C LEU A 397 -16.18 34.55 -25.17
N LYS A 398 -15.61 34.30 -26.36
CA LYS A 398 -14.85 33.07 -26.64
C LYS A 398 -13.62 32.98 -25.74
N GLN A 399 -12.87 34.07 -25.58
CA GLN A 399 -11.70 34.14 -24.69
C GLN A 399 -12.08 33.92 -23.22
N VAL A 400 -13.14 34.56 -22.73
CA VAL A 400 -13.63 34.37 -21.36
C VAL A 400 -14.08 32.92 -21.12
N ARG A 401 -14.79 32.30 -22.08
CA ARG A 401 -15.16 30.89 -21.98
C ARG A 401 -13.93 29.98 -21.97
N ALA A 402 -12.96 30.23 -22.84
CA ALA A 402 -11.71 29.47 -22.86
C ALA A 402 -10.92 29.63 -21.55
N ALA A 403 -10.81 30.84 -21.01
CA ALA A 403 -10.17 31.11 -19.74
C ALA A 403 -10.91 30.46 -18.56
N HIS A 404 -12.24 30.43 -18.59
CA HIS A 404 -13.04 29.75 -17.58
C HIS A 404 -12.88 28.23 -17.66
N LEU A 405 -12.93 27.64 -18.85
CA LEU A 405 -12.64 26.20 -19.05
C LEU A 405 -11.22 25.86 -18.64
N HIS A 406 -10.25 26.72 -18.94
CA HIS A 406 -8.87 26.57 -18.49
C HIS A 406 -8.79 26.65 -16.96
N THR A 407 -9.47 27.60 -16.32
CA THR A 407 -9.54 27.71 -14.85
C THR A 407 -10.20 26.46 -14.24
N LEU A 408 -11.26 25.93 -14.87
CA LEU A 408 -11.88 24.67 -14.45
C LEU A 408 -10.91 23.50 -14.61
N ALA A 409 -10.17 23.41 -15.72
CA ALA A 409 -9.15 22.38 -15.93
C ALA A 409 -7.98 22.50 -14.94
N MET A 410 -7.53 23.71 -14.63
CA MET A 410 -6.49 23.98 -13.62
C MET A 410 -6.98 23.69 -12.20
N ARG A 411 -8.29 23.82 -11.93
CA ARG A 411 -8.89 23.46 -10.64
C ARG A 411 -8.94 21.95 -10.39
N THR A 412 -8.66 21.08 -11.37
CA THR A 412 -9.14 19.69 -11.31
C THR A 412 -8.21 18.58 -10.82
N GLU A 413 -6.97 18.83 -10.41
CA GLU A 413 -6.25 17.77 -9.68
C GLU A 413 -6.42 17.92 -8.16
N LEU A 414 -6.09 19.08 -7.59
CA LEU A 414 -6.16 19.28 -6.15
C LEU A 414 -7.61 19.27 -5.61
N GLU A 415 -8.58 19.84 -6.35
CA GLU A 415 -9.99 19.78 -5.96
C GLU A 415 -10.54 18.34 -6.01
N VAL A 416 -10.12 17.55 -7.00
CA VAL A 416 -10.50 16.13 -7.09
C VAL A 416 -9.90 15.33 -5.92
N LEU A 417 -8.64 15.59 -5.58
CA LEU A 417 -7.99 14.97 -4.42
C LEU A 417 -8.66 15.37 -3.10
N LEU A 418 -9.08 16.64 -2.96
CA LEU A 418 -9.84 17.14 -1.82
C LEU A 418 -11.23 16.52 -1.73
N ARG A 419 -11.97 16.42 -2.85
CA ARG A 419 -13.29 15.76 -2.88
C ARG A 419 -13.15 14.29 -2.50
N ARG A 420 -12.14 13.60 -3.02
CA ARG A 420 -11.87 12.19 -2.70
C ARG A 420 -11.47 11.98 -1.24
N SER A 421 -10.70 12.91 -0.64
CA SER A 421 -10.36 12.83 0.79
C SER A 421 -11.58 13.09 1.68
N ILE A 422 -12.44 14.06 1.30
CA ILE A 422 -13.73 14.29 1.95
C ILE A 422 -14.62 13.05 1.89
N GLU A 423 -14.78 12.43 0.71
CA GLU A 423 -15.59 11.22 0.52
C GLU A 423 -15.12 10.05 1.38
N ARG A 424 -13.79 9.85 1.51
CA ARG A 424 -13.23 8.83 2.40
C ARG A 424 -13.57 9.10 3.87
N VAL A 425 -13.42 10.34 4.33
CA VAL A 425 -13.77 10.70 5.72
C VAL A 425 -15.29 10.61 5.94
N GLN A 426 -16.13 10.90 4.93
CA GLN A 426 -17.57 10.67 5.01
C GLN A 426 -17.90 9.18 5.16
N ALA A 427 -17.25 8.30 4.39
CA ALA A 427 -17.43 6.86 4.50
C ALA A 427 -17.01 6.36 5.89
N ASP A 428 -15.86 6.80 6.40
CA ASP A 428 -15.38 6.45 7.74
C ASP A 428 -16.34 6.93 8.85
N LEU A 429 -16.93 8.13 8.70
CA LEU A 429 -17.93 8.65 9.64
C LEU A 429 -19.24 7.86 9.59
N LEU A 430 -19.68 7.43 8.41
CA LEU A 430 -20.85 6.56 8.27
C LEU A 430 -20.61 5.20 8.94
N ASP A 431 -19.42 4.62 8.73
CA ASP A 431 -19.04 3.35 9.36
C ASP A 431 -18.91 3.49 10.89
N GLN A 432 -18.30 4.58 11.38
CA GLN A 432 -18.24 4.88 12.82
C GLN A 432 -19.63 5.07 13.42
N ARG A 433 -20.55 5.72 12.72
CA ARG A 433 -21.95 5.85 13.16
C ARG A 433 -22.66 4.50 13.20
N GLN A 434 -22.40 3.60 12.25
CA GLN A 434 -22.96 2.24 12.27
C GLN A 434 -22.39 1.39 13.42
N LEU A 435 -21.09 1.50 13.70
CA LEU A 435 -20.45 0.78 14.81
C LEU A 435 -20.85 1.33 16.18
N ASN A 436 -21.04 2.64 16.30
CA ASN A 436 -21.46 3.31 17.53
C ASN A 436 -22.98 3.39 17.69
N ALA A 437 -23.76 2.99 16.67
CA ALA A 437 -25.20 2.90 16.81
C ALA A 437 -25.50 1.88 17.93
N PRO A 438 -26.21 2.29 19.00
CA PRO A 438 -26.54 1.39 20.09
C PRO A 438 -27.30 0.20 19.51
N ASN A 439 -26.67 -0.97 19.60
CA ASN A 439 -27.20 -2.21 19.03
C ASN A 439 -28.65 -2.41 19.55
N PRO A 440 -29.68 -2.34 18.68
CA PRO A 440 -31.08 -2.39 19.12
C PRO A 440 -31.43 -3.75 19.75
N ALA A 441 -30.55 -4.75 19.61
CA ALA A 441 -30.69 -6.06 20.24
C ALA A 441 -30.53 -6.08 21.77
N LYS A 442 -30.23 -4.94 22.42
CA LYS A 442 -30.18 -4.83 23.88
C LYS A 442 -31.10 -3.73 24.41
N ALA A 443 -32.31 -3.65 23.88
CA ALA A 443 -33.40 -3.03 24.61
C ALA A 443 -33.68 -3.87 25.89
N PRO A 444 -33.77 -3.24 27.07
CA PRO A 444 -34.17 -3.93 28.28
C PRO A 444 -35.58 -4.49 28.11
N THR A 445 -35.71 -5.76 28.42
CA THR A 445 -36.93 -6.55 28.53
C THR A 445 -38.10 -5.70 29.05
N PRO A 446 -39.20 -5.53 28.30
CA PRO A 446 -40.41 -4.97 28.86
C PRO A 446 -40.98 -5.95 29.88
N ALA A 447 -41.27 -5.44 31.08
CA ALA A 447 -42.06 -6.13 32.09
C ALA A 447 -43.42 -6.58 31.48
N PRO A 448 -43.96 -7.72 31.92
CA PRO A 448 -45.21 -8.23 31.39
C PRO A 448 -46.42 -7.55 32.07
N GLU A 449 -47.53 -7.58 31.35
CA GLU A 449 -48.93 -7.40 31.80
C GLU A 449 -49.54 -5.98 31.73
N GLY A 450 -50.51 -5.85 30.80
CA GLY A 450 -51.55 -4.82 30.90
C GLY A 450 -52.14 -4.31 29.58
N GLU A 451 -53.08 -5.07 29.01
CA GLU A 451 -54.17 -4.65 28.11
C GLU A 451 -53.94 -4.23 26.64
N PRO A 452 -54.80 -4.72 25.70
CA PRO A 452 -54.87 -4.26 24.31
C PRO A 452 -55.90 -3.13 24.15
N PRO A 453 -55.77 -2.26 23.11
CA PRO A 453 -56.78 -2.34 22.06
C PRO A 453 -56.29 -2.04 20.63
N ALA A 454 -56.95 -2.77 19.73
CA ALA A 454 -57.42 -2.41 18.39
C ALA A 454 -56.44 -2.27 17.19
N PRO A 455 -56.86 -2.74 15.99
CA PRO A 455 -56.04 -2.77 14.79
C PRO A 455 -56.41 -1.61 13.85
N GLU A 456 -55.49 -0.68 13.62
CA GLU A 456 -55.61 0.27 12.50
C GLU A 456 -54.38 0.18 11.57
N ALA A 457 -54.66 -0.39 10.40
CA ALA A 457 -54.25 0.03 9.07
C ALA A 457 -52.80 0.56 8.85
N GLY A 458 -52.04 -0.20 8.07
CA GLY A 458 -51.37 0.39 6.90
C GLY A 458 -49.99 1.04 7.07
N GLY A 459 -49.13 0.53 7.96
CA GLY A 459 -47.73 0.95 8.03
C GLY A 459 -46.80 0.09 7.16
N ARG A 460 -46.65 0.45 5.87
CA ARG A 460 -45.65 -0.14 4.96
C ARG A 460 -44.26 -0.05 5.60
N PRO A 461 -43.45 -1.12 5.69
CA PRO A 461 -42.11 -1.03 6.24
C PRO A 461 -41.29 -0.08 5.37
N GLN A 462 -40.98 1.09 5.91
CA GLN A 462 -40.06 2.03 5.28
C GLN A 462 -38.74 1.30 5.14
N SER A 463 -38.34 1.06 3.90
CA SER A 463 -37.01 0.57 3.56
C SER A 463 -35.96 1.43 4.27
N PRO A 464 -34.81 0.87 4.68
CA PRO A 464 -33.74 1.64 5.30
C PRO A 464 -33.42 2.81 4.39
N SER A 465 -33.84 3.99 4.81
CA SER A 465 -33.72 5.23 4.08
C SER A 465 -32.28 5.36 3.67
N ARG A 466 -32.05 5.39 2.35
CA ARG A 466 -30.79 5.70 1.69
C ARG A 466 -30.26 6.98 2.33
N GLN A 467 -29.42 6.86 3.36
CA GLN A 467 -28.89 8.01 4.07
C GLN A 467 -28.11 8.81 3.05
N GLY A 468 -28.60 10.02 2.75
CA GLY A 468 -27.95 10.91 1.81
C GLY A 468 -26.51 11.20 2.25
N PRO A 469 -25.65 11.67 1.33
CA PRO A 469 -24.29 12.06 1.66
C PRO A 469 -24.28 12.97 2.89
N VAL A 470 -23.43 12.65 3.86
CA VAL A 470 -23.33 13.37 5.13
C VAL A 470 -23.01 14.84 4.82
N ALA A 471 -23.94 15.75 5.19
CA ALA A 471 -23.77 17.16 4.90
C ALA A 471 -22.46 17.69 5.54
N LEU A 472 -21.70 18.50 4.79
CA LEU A 472 -20.42 19.05 5.23
C LEU A 472 -20.52 19.86 6.53
N SER A 473 -21.70 20.41 6.83
CA SER A 473 -21.98 21.11 8.09
C SER A 473 -21.88 20.22 9.33
N SER A 474 -21.99 18.90 9.17
CA SER A 474 -21.86 17.94 10.27
C SER A 474 -20.42 17.49 10.56
N PHE A 475 -19.44 17.98 9.79
CA PHE A 475 -18.04 17.71 10.05
C PHE A 475 -17.58 18.41 11.31
N THR A 476 -17.03 17.65 12.25
CA THR A 476 -16.37 18.21 13.41
C THR A 476 -15.01 18.80 13.02
N THR A 477 -14.39 19.57 13.92
CA THR A 477 -13.03 20.08 13.70
C THR A 477 -12.01 18.94 13.56
N ALA A 478 -12.24 17.80 14.23
CA ALA A 478 -11.39 16.62 14.09
C ALA A 478 -11.49 15.99 12.69
N ASP A 479 -12.70 15.92 12.12
CA ASP A 479 -12.91 15.37 10.79
C ASP A 479 -12.27 16.26 9.72
N ARG A 480 -12.37 17.58 9.87
CA ARG A 480 -11.67 18.54 9.00
C ARG A 480 -10.15 18.35 9.05
N ARG A 481 -9.57 18.16 10.25
CA ARG A 481 -8.13 17.86 10.39
C ARG A 481 -7.74 16.57 9.69
N ARG A 482 -8.52 15.50 9.85
CA ARG A 482 -8.29 14.22 9.16
C ARG A 482 -8.34 14.35 7.64
N VAL A 483 -9.28 15.14 7.09
CA VAL A 483 -9.33 15.40 5.64
C VAL A 483 -8.03 16.06 5.16
N VAL A 484 -7.53 17.05 5.91
CA VAL A 484 -6.27 17.74 5.57
C VAL A 484 -5.07 16.81 5.71
N GLU A 485 -4.98 16.02 6.79
CA GLU A 485 -3.93 15.02 7.00
C GLU A 485 -3.91 13.98 5.87
N LEU A 486 -5.08 13.45 5.49
CA LEU A 486 -5.23 12.45 4.43
C LEU A 486 -4.99 13.02 3.03
N MET A 487 -5.14 14.34 2.86
CA MET A 487 -4.78 15.05 1.64
C MET A 487 -3.25 15.24 1.58
N LEU A 488 -2.63 15.71 2.67
CA LEU A 488 -1.18 15.91 2.74
C LEU A 488 -0.38 14.60 2.76
N SER A 489 -0.99 13.48 3.17
CA SER A 489 -0.37 12.15 3.08
C SER A 489 -0.26 11.62 1.64
N GLN A 490 -0.92 12.25 0.67
CA GLN A 490 -0.83 11.86 -0.73
C GLN A 490 0.36 12.59 -1.35
N GLU A 491 1.39 11.84 -1.72
CA GLU A 491 2.60 12.38 -2.36
C GLU A 491 2.28 13.28 -3.57
N ARG A 492 1.22 12.95 -4.32
CA ARG A 492 0.74 13.75 -5.45
C ARG A 492 0.28 15.16 -5.06
N VAL A 493 -0.31 15.34 -3.88
CA VAL A 493 -0.68 16.68 -3.38
C VAL A 493 0.56 17.49 -3.04
N LEU A 494 1.56 16.86 -2.43
CA LEU A 494 2.85 17.50 -2.15
C LEU A 494 3.55 17.86 -3.45
N GLN A 495 3.54 17.00 -4.46
CA GLN A 495 4.06 17.34 -5.79
C GLN A 495 3.34 18.58 -6.32
N LEU A 496 2.00 18.60 -6.40
CA LEU A 496 1.25 19.75 -6.89
C LEU A 496 1.52 21.05 -6.11
N LEU A 497 1.68 20.97 -4.79
CA LEU A 497 1.97 22.13 -3.94
C LEU A 497 3.42 22.62 -4.03
N TYR A 498 4.39 21.72 -4.24
CA TYR A 498 5.83 22.07 -4.18
C TYR A 498 6.54 22.11 -5.54
N THR A 499 6.02 21.44 -6.58
CA THR A 499 6.63 21.46 -7.92
C THR A 499 6.21 22.68 -8.73
N ASP A 500 5.01 23.22 -8.49
CA ASP A 500 4.51 24.35 -9.30
C ASP A 500 5.09 25.71 -8.84
N ASP A 501 5.38 25.88 -7.55
CA ASP A 501 5.94 27.11 -7.00
C ASP A 501 7.41 27.36 -7.41
N ARG A 502 8.14 26.36 -7.91
CA ARG A 502 9.52 26.54 -8.41
C ARG A 502 9.63 26.61 -9.94
N GLY A 503 8.60 26.24 -10.68
CA GLY A 503 8.65 26.14 -12.14
C GLY A 503 7.81 27.18 -12.91
N ALA A 504 6.66 27.60 -12.36
CA ALA A 504 5.68 28.36 -13.14
C ALA A 504 5.91 29.89 -13.18
N PHE A 505 6.66 30.47 -12.25
CA PHE A 505 6.95 31.91 -12.25
C PHE A 505 8.22 32.32 -13.01
N ALA A 506 9.08 31.37 -13.41
CA ALA A 506 10.40 31.69 -13.96
C ALA A 506 10.51 31.69 -15.50
N THR A 507 9.50 31.27 -16.26
CA THR A 507 9.66 31.06 -17.73
C THR A 507 8.60 31.69 -18.64
N GLN A 508 7.62 32.46 -18.14
CA GLN A 508 6.80 33.35 -19.01
C GLN A 508 7.42 34.75 -19.16
N GLY A 509 8.69 34.79 -19.59
CA GLY A 509 9.35 36.00 -20.08
C GLY A 509 9.41 35.98 -21.60
N GLY A 510 8.29 36.22 -22.29
CA GLY A 510 8.28 36.19 -23.75
C GLY A 510 6.92 36.34 -24.41
N ALA A 511 6.18 37.41 -24.12
CA ALA A 511 5.08 37.86 -24.98
C ALA A 511 4.97 39.40 -24.96
N PRO A 512 4.64 40.04 -26.10
CA PRO A 512 4.93 41.45 -26.34
C PRO A 512 4.04 42.41 -25.56
N ALA A 513 4.66 43.47 -25.04
CA ALA A 513 4.08 44.54 -24.27
C ALA A 513 3.01 45.32 -25.04
N ARG A 514 1.73 44.90 -24.98
CA ARG A 514 0.57 45.76 -25.32
C ARG A 514 -0.81 45.21 -24.91
N ALA A 515 -0.99 44.72 -23.67
CA ALA A 515 -2.34 44.40 -23.16
C ALA A 515 -2.46 44.26 -21.61
N LEU A 516 -1.63 44.93 -20.82
CA LEU A 516 -1.64 44.80 -19.34
C LEU A 516 -2.15 46.08 -18.67
N ASP A 517 -3.47 46.28 -18.69
CA ASP A 517 -4.13 47.25 -17.79
C ASP A 517 -5.39 46.68 -17.09
N GLY A 518 -5.79 45.44 -17.40
CA GLY A 518 -6.97 44.80 -16.81
C GLY A 518 -6.70 43.78 -15.69
N ALA A 519 -5.49 43.21 -15.62
CA ALA A 519 -5.19 42.08 -14.72
C ALA A 519 -4.71 42.50 -13.32
N THR A 520 -4.18 43.71 -13.17
CA THR A 520 -3.66 44.25 -11.90
C THR A 520 -4.77 44.62 -10.91
N ALA A 521 -5.97 44.96 -11.40
CA ALA A 521 -7.15 45.25 -10.58
C ALA A 521 -7.70 44.01 -9.84
N GLY A 522 -7.56 42.82 -10.44
CA GLY A 522 -8.03 41.57 -9.83
C GLY A 522 -7.14 41.12 -8.65
N MET A 523 -5.82 41.24 -8.78
CA MET A 523 -4.88 40.85 -7.73
C MET A 523 -4.91 41.82 -6.52
N THR A 524 -5.12 43.11 -6.76
CA THR A 524 -5.28 44.09 -5.67
C THR A 524 -6.57 43.85 -4.87
N ALA A 525 -7.67 43.45 -5.51
CA ALA A 525 -8.90 43.09 -4.82
C ALA A 525 -8.75 41.86 -3.89
N ILE A 526 -8.00 40.85 -4.32
CA ILE A 526 -7.73 39.64 -3.52
C ILE A 526 -6.80 39.97 -2.33
N ALA A 527 -5.75 40.76 -2.55
CA ALA A 527 -4.86 41.22 -1.48
C ALA A 527 -5.59 42.07 -0.42
N THR A 528 -6.57 42.87 -0.86
CA THR A 528 -7.41 43.69 0.03
C THR A 528 -8.38 42.82 0.83
N GLN A 529 -8.97 41.78 0.22
CA GLN A 529 -9.81 40.80 0.94
C GLN A 529 -9.02 39.97 1.95
N TRP A 530 -7.80 39.54 1.61
CA TRP A 530 -6.91 38.82 2.54
C TRP A 530 -6.55 39.68 3.75
N SER A 531 -6.21 40.96 3.53
CA SER A 531 -5.90 41.90 4.61
C SER A 531 -7.10 42.15 5.52
N LYS A 532 -8.31 42.20 4.95
CA LYS A 532 -9.57 42.31 5.70
C LYS A 532 -9.86 41.04 6.52
N TRP A 533 -9.57 39.86 5.98
CA TRP A 533 -9.73 38.59 6.69
C TRP A 533 -8.72 38.45 7.85
N LYS A 534 -7.47 38.87 7.63
CA LYS A 534 -6.42 38.92 8.66
C LYS A 534 -6.75 39.90 9.79
N ALA A 535 -7.40 41.03 9.47
CA ALA A 535 -7.87 41.98 10.47
C ALA A 535 -9.09 41.47 11.28
N MET A 536 -9.91 40.58 10.70
CA MET A 536 -11.04 39.95 11.41
C MET A 536 -10.63 38.79 12.30
N ALA A 537 -9.45 38.19 12.09
CA ALA A 537 -8.97 37.04 12.86
C ALA A 537 -8.60 37.38 14.31
N GLY A 538 -8.53 38.66 14.70
CA GLY A 538 -8.17 39.11 16.03
C GLY A 538 -6.68 38.87 16.36
N PRO A 539 -6.07 39.68 17.24
CA PRO A 539 -4.70 39.44 17.67
C PRO A 539 -4.62 38.14 18.47
N ASP A 540 -3.71 37.24 18.07
CA ASP A 540 -3.33 36.08 18.86
C ASP A 540 -2.95 36.55 20.28
N PRO A 541 -3.42 35.88 21.35
CA PRO A 541 -2.98 36.19 22.70
C PRO A 541 -1.48 35.92 22.80
N ALA A 542 -0.70 37.00 22.94
CA ALA A 542 0.73 36.95 23.13
C ALA A 542 1.07 36.03 24.31
N GLY A 543 1.69 34.90 24.02
CA GLY A 543 2.35 34.08 25.02
C GLY A 543 3.62 34.78 25.49
N ASP A 544 3.65 35.13 26.77
CA ASP A 544 4.83 35.59 27.49
C ASP A 544 5.99 34.61 27.30
N ALA A 545 7.04 35.05 26.61
CA ALA A 545 8.33 34.39 26.61
C ALA A 545 9.18 34.96 27.77
N PRO A 546 9.79 34.13 28.63
CA PRO A 546 10.62 34.61 29.73
C PRO A 546 11.95 35.17 29.21
N PRO A 547 12.56 36.15 29.92
CA PRO A 547 13.83 36.73 29.53
C PRO A 547 14.97 35.71 29.70
N GLY A 548 15.81 35.59 28.68
CA GLY A 548 17.05 34.80 28.75
C GLY A 548 18.10 35.48 29.65
N PRO A 549 19.08 34.71 30.18
CA PRO A 549 20.10 35.22 31.07
C PRO A 549 21.27 35.86 30.32
N ASP A 550 21.88 36.86 30.96
CA ASP A 550 23.13 37.53 30.57
C ASP A 550 24.35 36.61 30.53
#